data_AF-A0A356M7H1-F1
#
_entry.id   AF-A0A356M7H1-F1
#
_cell.length_a   1.000
_cell.length_b   1.000
_cell.length_c   1.000
_cell.angle_alpha   90.00
_cell.angle_beta   90.00
_cell.angle_gamma   90.00
#
_symmetry.space_group_name_H-M   'P 1'
#
loop_
_entity.id
_entity.type
_entity.pdbx_description
1 polymer ?
#
loop_
_entity_poly.entity_id
_entity_poly.type
_entity_poly.pdbx_seq_one_letter_code
_entity_poly.pdbx_strand_id
1 'polypeptide(L)' 'MKDIEKIIEEVNGTMSMEGMPITADDRKRIRLCLRDEKLFNKTLKELIHKHNVPKSVINHEGISI' A
#
# COMPACT_ATOMS: atom_id res chain seq x y z
N MET A 1 3.65 22.64 -7.49
CA MET A 1 3.53 21.33 -6.81
C MET A 1 2.29 21.39 -5.94
N LYS A 2 1.35 20.44 -6.05
CA LYS A 2 0.41 20.23 -4.95
C LYS A 2 1.25 19.93 -3.71
N ASP A 3 0.95 20.59 -2.60
CA ASP A 3 1.69 20.41 -1.37
C ASP A 3 1.60 18.93 -0.97
N ILE A 4 2.73 18.23 -0.93
CA ILE A 4 2.77 16.78 -0.65
C ILE A 4 2.13 16.51 0.72
N GLU A 5 2.29 17.43 1.66
CA GLU A 5 1.65 17.34 2.98
C GLU A 5 0.13 17.47 2.88
N LYS A 6 -0.40 18.29 1.96
CA LYS A 6 -1.84 18.37 1.72
C LYS A 6 -2.40 17.04 1.22
N ILE A 7 -1.69 16.36 0.31
CA ILE A 7 -2.11 15.03 -0.18
C ILE A 7 -2.11 14.02 0.97
N ILE A 8 -1.08 14.06 1.83
CA ILE A 8 -0.98 13.17 2.99
C ILE A 8 -2.13 13.39 3.97
N GLU A 9 -2.49 14.65 4.24
CA GLU A 9 -3.60 14.98 5.14
C GLU A 9 -4.97 14.62 4.56
N GLU A 10 -5.18 14.79 3.25
CA GLU A 10 -6.41 14.35 2.57
C GLU A 10 -6.59 12.83 2.64
N VAL A 11 -5.51 12.07 2.39
CA VAL A 11 -5.51 10.60 2.50
C VAL A 11 -5.75 10.18 3.95
N ASN A 12 -5.05 10.80 4.91
CA ASN A 12 -5.22 10.50 6.32
C ASN A 12 -6.65 10.81 6.79
N GLY A 13 -7.22 11.94 6.37
CA GLY A 13 -8.59 12.31 6.70
C GLY A 13 -9.58 11.27 6.22
N THR A 14 -9.47 10.85 4.95
CA THR A 14 -10.34 9.81 4.37
C THR A 14 -10.20 8.49 5.12
N MET A 15 -8.98 8.03 5.38
CA MET A 15 -8.78 6.74 6.05
C MET A 15 -9.17 6.78 7.54
N SER A 16 -9.01 7.93 8.20
CA SER A 16 -9.44 8.12 9.59
C SER A 16 -10.97 8.09 9.73
N MET A 17 -11.71 8.58 8.73
CA MET A 17 -13.18 8.46 8.71
C MET A 17 -13.63 6.99 8.68
N GLU A 18 -12.85 6.12 8.06
CA GLU A 18 -13.07 4.67 8.03
C GLU A 18 -12.47 3.93 9.25
N GLY A 19 -11.98 4.66 10.26
CA GLY A 19 -11.35 4.08 11.45
C GLY A 19 -9.95 3.50 11.22
N MET A 20 -9.31 3.82 10.09
CA MET A 20 -8.02 3.27 9.67
C MET A 20 -6.99 4.38 9.37
N PRO A 21 -6.60 5.22 10.35
CA PRO A 21 -5.64 6.29 10.10
C PRO A 21 -4.31 5.76 9.55
N ILE A 22 -3.70 6.51 8.62
CA ILE A 22 -2.44 6.08 8.00
C ILE A 22 -1.27 6.19 9.00
N THR A 23 -0.36 5.22 8.95
CA THR A 23 0.77 5.16 9.87
C THR A 23 1.89 6.12 9.49
N ALA A 24 2.85 6.32 10.39
CA ALA A 24 4.05 7.12 10.11
C ALA A 24 4.85 6.56 8.91
N ASP A 25 4.86 5.24 8.72
CA ASP A 25 5.57 4.61 7.60
C ASP A 25 4.79 4.69 6.28
N ASP A 26 3.46 4.73 6.33
CA ASP A 26 2.64 5.07 5.16
C ASP A 26 2.91 6.51 4.72
N ARG A 27 2.96 7.46 5.67
CA ARG A 27 3.29 8.86 5.39
C ARG A 27 4.66 9.00 4.74
N LYS A 28 5.68 8.29 5.24
CA LYS A 28 7.02 8.26 4.61
C LYS A 28 6.98 7.69 3.20
N ARG A 29 6.27 6.58 2.97
CA ARG A 29 6.12 5.98 1.64
C ARG A 29 5.41 6.90 0.66
N ILE A 30 4.35 7.58 1.07
CA ILE A 30 3.63 8.54 0.23
C ILE A 30 4.57 9.69 -0.20
N ARG A 31 5.34 10.26 0.74
CA ARG A 31 6.35 11.29 0.42
C ARG A 31 7.39 10.80 -0.59
N LEU A 32 7.85 9.56 -0.40
CA LEU A 32 8.85 8.93 -1.24
C LEU A 32 8.34 8.73 -2.67
N CYS A 33 7.13 8.17 -2.81
CA CYS A 33 6.48 7.89 -4.08
C CYS A 33 6.12 9.16 -4.87
N LEU A 34 5.71 10.23 -4.20
CA LEU A 34 5.31 11.49 -4.85
C LEU A 34 6.51 12.37 -5.27
N ARG A 35 7.73 12.06 -4.82
CA ARG A 35 8.95 12.80 -5.16
C ARG A 35 9.73 12.21 -6.33
N ASP A 36 9.63 10.90 -6.58
CA ASP A 36 10.42 10.21 -7.61
C ASP A 36 9.63 9.07 -8.27
N GLU A 37 9.37 9.22 -9.57
CA GLU A 37 8.62 8.27 -10.39
C GLU A 37 9.30 6.89 -10.49
N LYS A 38 10.65 6.83 -10.46
CA LYS A 38 11.37 5.54 -10.43
C LYS A 38 11.13 4.82 -9.11
N LEU A 39 11.02 5.59 -8.04
CA LEU A 39 10.82 5.08 -6.68
C LEU A 39 9.38 4.62 -6.46
N PHE A 40 8.41 5.30 -7.07
CA PHE A 40 7.02 4.81 -7.18
C PHE A 40 6.98 3.44 -7.86
N ASN A 41 7.57 3.32 -9.06
CA ASN A 41 7.58 2.06 -9.82
C ASN A 41 8.29 0.92 -9.08
N LYS A 42 9.35 1.22 -8.33
CA LYS A 42 10.02 0.25 -7.46
C LYS A 42 9.10 -0.21 -6.32
N THR A 43 8.50 0.73 -5.59
CA THR A 43 7.59 0.45 -4.48
C THR A 43 6.38 -0.38 -4.95
N LEU A 44 5.83 -0.06 -6.11
CA LEU A 44 4.74 -0.82 -6.73
C LEU A 44 5.14 -2.28 -7.01
N LYS A 45 6.31 -2.52 -7.60
CA LYS A 45 6.83 -3.87 -7.86
C LYS A 45 7.03 -4.67 -6.56
N GLU A 46 7.59 -4.06 -5.53
CA GLU A 46 7.80 -4.70 -4.23
C GLU A 46 6.47 -5.08 -3.57
N LEU A 47 5.46 -4.22 -3.67
CA LEU A 47 4.12 -4.48 -3.13
C LEU A 47 3.44 -5.64 -3.87
N ILE A 48 3.50 -5.63 -5.21
CA ILE A 48 3.00 -6.72 -6.06
C ILE A 48 3.69 -8.03 -5.72
N HIS A 49 5.01 -8.02 -5.50
CA HIS A 49 5.76 -9.22 -5.16
C HIS A 49 5.38 -9.77 -3.77
N LYS A 50 5.29 -8.90 -2.76
CA LYS A 50 4.92 -9.28 -1.39
C LYS A 50 3.53 -9.94 -1.29
N HIS A 51 2.60 -9.47 -2.11
CA HIS A 51 1.20 -9.92 -2.07
C HIS A 51 0.83 -10.89 -3.21
N ASN A 52 1.75 -11.21 -4.12
CA ASN A 52 1.61 -12.34 -5.01
C ASN A 52 1.96 -13.62 -4.27
N VAL A 53 0.94 -14.25 -3.68
CA VAL A 53 1.04 -15.63 -3.23
C VAL A 53 1.05 -16.52 -4.49
N PRO A 54 2.04 -17.40 -4.70
CA PRO A 54 1.99 -18.37 -5.79
C PRO A 54 0.70 -19.19 -5.69
N LYS A 55 -0.07 -19.27 -6.79
CA LYS A 55 -1.30 -20.09 -6.87
C LYS A 55 -1.07 -21.57 -6.51
N SER A 56 0.18 -22.02 -6.41
CA SER A 56 0.56 -23.39 -6.06
C SER A 56 0.39 -23.76 -4.58
N VAL A 57 -0.03 -22.84 -3.69
CA VAL A 57 -0.25 -23.14 -2.26
C VAL A 57 -1.74 -23.33 -1.91
N ILE A 58 -2.66 -23.15 -2.86
CA ILE A 58 -4.07 -23.51 -2.66
C ILE A 58 -4.29 -24.93 -3.18
N ASN A 59 -3.66 -25.92 -2.54
CA ASN A 59 -4.19 -27.27 -2.55
C ASN A 59 -5.42 -27.24 -1.65
N HIS A 60 -6.59 -27.13 -2.26
CA HIS A 60 -7.86 -27.35 -1.60
C HIS A 60 -7.89 -28.85 -1.24
N GLU A 61 -7.26 -29.24 -0.13
CA GLU A 61 -7.54 -30.52 0.51
C GLU A 61 -8.99 -30.44 1.00
N GLY A 62 -9.88 -30.88 0.11
CA GLY A 62 -11.26 -31.18 0.43
C GLY A 62 -11.30 -32.17 1.58
N ILE A 63 -11.60 -31.63 2.76
CA ILE A 63 -12.04 -32.35 3.94
C ILE A 63 -13.10 -33.35 3.51
N SER A 64 -12.84 -34.64 3.78
CA SER A 64 -13.86 -35.68 3.75
C SER A 64 -14.82 -35.46 4.92
N ILE A 65 -16.10 -35.24 4.64
CA ILE A 65 -17.23 -35.74 5.43
C ILE A 65 -18.40 -35.99 4.47
#